data_AF-A0A945K2Q8-F1
#
_entry.id   AF-A0A945K2Q8-F1
#
_cell.length_a   1.000
_cell.length_b   1.000
_cell.length_c   1.000
_cell.angle_alpha   90.00
_cell.angle_beta   90.00
_cell.angle_gamma   90.00
#
_symmetry.space_group_name_H-M   'P 1'
#
loop_
_entity.id
_entity.type
_entity.pdbx_description
1 polymer ?
#
loop_
_entity_poly.entity_id
_entity_poly.type
_entity_poly.pdbx_seq_one_letter_code
_entity_poly.pdbx_strand_id
1 'polypeptide(L)'
;MNILFEIINSLNKEESRFYKLFAGRTNSSDARKDILLFDFIKQNGEEYDEQIISKELYQYNKNSFYQLKNRLYKDLNKSMMLQHMGKEKDIFILHFVLLSRVYKRKGKAELSFHYLKKAEKEAENIEAFELLSIIYSEILTLSYDMVSVNVEEYIAKKKNNNERLNWEQEMDLLLAAVLYKIKIAQNFSKNEESVNKILQKTLDNFSEN
;
A
#
# COMPACT_ATOMS: atom_id res chain seq x y z
N MET A 1 11.29 -16.26 -11.25
CA MET A 1 9.92 -15.79 -10.93
C MET A 1 9.52 -14.72 -11.93
N ASN A 2 8.50 -14.98 -12.74
CA ASN A 2 7.99 -13.99 -13.69
C ASN A 2 6.92 -13.13 -12.99
N ILE A 3 7.32 -11.98 -12.45
CA ILE A 3 6.43 -11.14 -11.64
C ILE A 3 5.18 -10.69 -12.41
N LEU A 4 5.33 -10.39 -13.71
CA LEU A 4 4.20 -9.96 -14.53
C LEU A 4 3.15 -11.06 -14.67
N PHE A 5 3.60 -12.29 -14.84
CA PHE A 5 2.74 -13.48 -14.87
C PHE A 5 1.98 -13.67 -13.55
N GLU A 6 2.69 -13.62 -12.42
CA GLU A 6 2.08 -13.74 -11.08
C GLU A 6 0.98 -12.70 -10.85
N ILE A 7 1.26 -11.44 -11.21
CA ILE A 7 0.26 -10.36 -11.11
C ILE A 7 -0.96 -10.72 -11.96
N ILE A 8 -0.77 -11.01 -13.25
CA ILE A 8 -1.91 -11.28 -14.15
C ILE A 8 -2.76 -12.45 -13.65
N ASN A 9 -2.13 -13.49 -13.11
CA ASN A 9 -2.84 -14.64 -12.57
C ASN A 9 -3.57 -14.36 -11.26
N SER A 10 -3.02 -13.51 -10.38
CA SER A 10 -3.68 -13.14 -9.13
C SER A 10 -4.95 -12.32 -9.33
N LEU A 11 -5.10 -11.64 -10.48
CA LEU A 11 -6.27 -10.81 -10.77
C LEU A 11 -7.56 -11.65 -10.86
N ASN A 12 -8.59 -11.21 -10.15
CA ASN A 12 -9.95 -11.73 -10.32
C ASN A 12 -10.63 -11.15 -11.58
N LYS A 13 -11.87 -11.57 -11.84
CA LYS A 13 -12.63 -11.15 -13.04
C LYS A 13 -12.94 -9.65 -13.04
N GLU A 14 -13.24 -9.06 -11.89
CA GLU A 14 -13.53 -7.64 -11.76
C GLU A 14 -12.27 -6.79 -11.99
N GLU A 15 -11.14 -7.20 -11.41
CA GLU A 15 -9.84 -6.56 -11.58
C GLU A 15 -9.34 -6.62 -13.03
N SER A 16 -9.51 -7.78 -13.66
CA SER A 16 -9.20 -7.94 -15.09
C SER A 16 -10.04 -7.00 -15.96
N ARG A 17 -11.34 -6.86 -15.67
CA ARG A 17 -12.23 -5.93 -16.38
C ARG A 17 -11.85 -4.48 -16.11
N PHE A 18 -11.53 -4.13 -14.87
CA PHE A 18 -11.12 -2.79 -14.50
C PHE A 18 -9.82 -2.39 -15.21
N TYR A 19 -8.82 -3.28 -15.26
CA TYR A 19 -7.58 -3.04 -16.01
C TYR A 19 -7.86 -2.75 -17.49
N LYS A 20 -8.69 -3.57 -18.16
CA LYS A 20 -9.04 -3.34 -19.58
C LYS A 20 -9.71 -1.98 -19.80
N LEU A 21 -10.63 -1.59 -18.91
CA LEU A 21 -11.26 -0.27 -18.94
C LEU A 21 -10.24 0.85 -18.68
N PHE A 22 -9.35 0.67 -17.71
CA PHE A 22 -8.29 1.62 -17.38
C PHE A 22 -7.35 1.84 -18.56
N ALA A 23 -6.88 0.76 -19.19
CA ALA A 23 -6.03 0.80 -20.37
C ALA A 23 -6.74 1.57 -21.50
N GLY A 24 -8.01 1.27 -21.77
CA GLY A 24 -8.80 1.89 -22.84
C GLY A 24 -9.01 3.41 -22.73
N ARG A 25 -8.74 4.04 -21.58
CA ARG A 25 -8.98 5.49 -21.36
C ARG A 25 -8.05 6.40 -22.17
N THR A 26 -6.84 5.94 -22.49
CA THR A 26 -5.78 6.78 -23.09
C THR A 26 -5.60 6.56 -24.58
N ASN A 27 -6.05 5.43 -25.13
CA ASN A 27 -6.00 5.11 -26.55
C ASN A 27 -7.11 4.10 -26.89
N SER A 28 -7.93 4.46 -27.88
CA SER A 28 -9.10 3.69 -28.35
C SER A 28 -8.82 2.84 -29.59
N SER A 29 -7.55 2.55 -29.92
CA SER A 29 -7.23 1.71 -31.07
C SER A 29 -7.72 0.28 -30.84
N ASP A 30 -8.44 -0.31 -31.79
CA ASP A 30 -9.05 -1.64 -31.68
C ASP A 30 -8.04 -2.78 -31.40
N ALA A 31 -6.75 -2.63 -31.72
CA ALA A 31 -5.73 -3.68 -31.61
C ALA A 31 -4.61 -3.32 -30.61
N ARG A 32 -4.98 -3.08 -29.35
CA ARG A 32 -4.01 -2.77 -28.29
C ARG A 32 -3.16 -3.99 -27.90
N LYS A 33 -1.89 -3.96 -28.29
CA LYS A 33 -0.92 -5.04 -28.03
C LYS A 33 -0.74 -5.39 -26.55
N ASP A 34 -0.93 -4.42 -25.64
CA ASP A 34 -0.84 -4.64 -24.20
C ASP A 34 -2.04 -5.41 -23.65
N ILE A 35 -3.24 -5.18 -24.20
CA ILE A 35 -4.44 -5.98 -23.90
C ILE A 35 -4.28 -7.38 -24.50
N LEU A 36 -3.79 -7.50 -25.74
CA LEU A 36 -3.53 -8.81 -26.37
C LEU A 36 -2.54 -9.65 -25.56
N LEU A 37 -1.43 -9.03 -25.12
CA LEU A 37 -0.45 -9.71 -24.26
C LEU A 37 -1.05 -10.11 -22.92
N PHE A 38 -1.85 -9.24 -22.29
CA PHE A 38 -2.55 -9.55 -21.05
C PHE A 38 -3.46 -10.77 -21.21
N ASP A 39 -4.29 -10.78 -22.26
CA ASP A 39 -5.24 -11.86 -22.53
C ASP A 39 -4.52 -13.16 -22.86
N PHE A 40 -3.44 -13.11 -23.64
CA PHE A 40 -2.61 -14.27 -23.93
C PHE A 40 -2.05 -14.89 -22.64
N ILE A 41 -1.46 -14.08 -21.76
CA ILE A 41 -0.91 -14.57 -20.50
C ILE A 41 -2.02 -15.16 -19.61
N LYS A 42 -3.15 -14.46 -19.47
CA LYS A 42 -4.26 -14.89 -18.60
C LYS A 42 -4.93 -16.18 -19.08
N GLN A 43 -5.02 -16.39 -20.39
CA GLN A 43 -5.64 -17.58 -20.97
C GLN A 43 -4.74 -18.81 -20.89
N ASN A 44 -3.44 -18.65 -21.11
CA ASN A 44 -2.52 -19.79 -21.17
C ASN A 44 -1.93 -20.18 -19.80
N GLY A 45 -2.03 -19.33 -18.78
CA GLY A 45 -1.55 -19.67 -17.43
C GLY A 45 -0.07 -20.08 -17.43
N GLU A 46 0.29 -21.07 -16.62
CA GLU A 46 1.68 -21.52 -16.46
C GLU A 46 2.31 -22.02 -17.77
N GLU A 47 1.50 -22.40 -18.75
CA GLU A 47 1.94 -22.89 -20.05
C GLU A 47 2.22 -21.78 -21.07
N TYR A 48 2.08 -20.49 -20.70
CA TYR A 48 2.30 -19.40 -21.65
C TYR A 48 3.76 -19.33 -22.15
N ASP A 49 3.93 -19.26 -23.47
CA ASP A 49 5.23 -19.08 -24.11
C ASP A 49 5.40 -17.66 -24.65
N GLU A 50 6.37 -16.94 -24.10
CA GLU A 50 6.75 -15.59 -24.54
C GLU A 50 7.16 -15.54 -26.01
N GLN A 51 7.77 -16.59 -26.55
CA GLN A 51 8.24 -16.63 -27.93
C GLN A 51 7.08 -16.59 -28.93
N ILE A 52 5.97 -17.25 -28.61
CA ILE A 52 4.77 -17.29 -29.46
C ILE A 52 4.19 -15.88 -29.59
N ILE A 53 3.86 -15.25 -28.46
CA ILE A 53 3.23 -13.93 -28.45
C ILE A 53 4.19 -12.83 -28.92
N SER A 54 5.50 -12.97 -28.68
CA SER A 54 6.51 -12.04 -29.19
C SER A 54 6.65 -12.09 -30.72
N LYS A 55 6.57 -13.30 -31.31
CA LYS A 55 6.52 -13.48 -32.77
C LYS A 55 5.29 -12.79 -33.35
N GLU A 56 4.13 -13.04 -32.76
CA GLU A 56 2.85 -12.51 -33.24
C GLU A 56 2.80 -10.99 -33.19
N LEU A 57 3.19 -10.39 -32.07
CA LEU A 57 3.05 -8.94 -31.86
C LEU A 57 4.18 -8.11 -32.49
N TYR A 58 5.40 -8.66 -32.60
CA TYR A 58 6.59 -7.89 -32.96
C TYR A 58 7.61 -8.63 -33.84
N GLN A 59 7.27 -9.79 -34.42
CA GLN A 59 8.19 -10.56 -35.28
C GLN A 59 9.55 -10.82 -34.61
N TYR A 60 9.54 -11.16 -33.31
CA TYR A 60 10.73 -11.36 -32.47
C TYR A 60 11.61 -10.13 -32.21
N ASN A 61 11.11 -8.91 -32.42
CA ASN A 61 11.80 -7.71 -31.93
C ASN A 61 11.77 -7.67 -30.39
N LYS A 62 12.85 -8.18 -29.78
CA LYS A 62 13.02 -8.31 -28.34
C LYS A 62 12.87 -6.98 -27.60
N ASN A 63 13.40 -5.89 -28.15
CA ASN A 63 13.37 -4.57 -27.51
C ASN A 63 11.93 -4.04 -27.40
N SER A 64 11.17 -4.13 -28.50
CA SER A 64 9.78 -3.69 -28.53
C SER A 64 8.88 -4.53 -27.62
N PHE A 65 9.09 -5.85 -27.60
CA PHE A 65 8.35 -6.75 -26.71
C PHE A 65 8.68 -6.51 -25.22
N TYR A 66 9.95 -6.29 -24.89
CA TYR A 66 10.36 -5.92 -23.53
C TYR A 66 9.71 -4.59 -23.07
N GLN A 67 9.69 -3.58 -23.93
CA GLN A 67 9.00 -2.32 -23.65
C GLN A 67 7.49 -2.51 -23.45
N LEU A 68 6.86 -3.39 -24.23
CA LEU A 68 5.45 -3.74 -24.06
C LEU A 68 5.20 -4.36 -22.69
N LYS A 69 5.99 -5.36 -22.28
CA LYS A 69 5.90 -5.99 -20.96
C LYS A 69 6.04 -4.96 -19.84
N ASN A 70 7.03 -4.07 -19.94
CA ASN A 70 7.24 -3.02 -18.95
C ASN A 70 6.08 -2.03 -18.86
N ARG A 71 5.46 -1.69 -19.99
CA ARG A 71 4.26 -0.83 -20.01
C ARG A 71 3.08 -1.53 -19.36
N LEU A 72 2.80 -2.76 -19.78
CA LEU A 72 1.73 -3.61 -19.22
C LEU A 72 1.90 -3.75 -17.70
N TYR A 73 3.10 -4.07 -17.23
CA TYR A 73 3.41 -4.15 -15.79
C TYR A 73 3.11 -2.83 -15.06
N LYS A 74 3.57 -1.69 -15.59
CA LYS A 74 3.34 -0.37 -14.96
C LYS A 74 1.86 -0.01 -14.93
N ASP A 75 1.13 -0.26 -16.01
CA ASP A 75 -0.27 0.10 -16.12
C ASP A 75 -1.17 -0.82 -15.29
N LEU A 76 -0.85 -2.11 -15.19
CA LEU A 76 -1.49 -3.03 -14.26
C LEU A 76 -1.37 -2.54 -12.82
N ASN A 77 -0.14 -2.27 -12.35
CA ASN A 77 0.08 -1.80 -10.98
C ASN A 77 -0.68 -0.50 -10.67
N LYS A 78 -0.70 0.46 -11.62
CA LYS A 78 -1.50 1.69 -11.48
C LYS A 78 -3.00 1.40 -11.41
N SER A 79 -3.49 0.49 -12.26
CA SER A 79 -4.90 0.12 -12.26
C SER A 79 -5.31 -0.55 -10.95
N MET A 80 -4.48 -1.44 -10.39
CA MET A 80 -4.76 -2.11 -9.12
C MET A 80 -4.81 -1.10 -7.98
N MET A 81 -3.80 -0.21 -7.89
CA MET A 81 -3.80 0.87 -6.90
C MET A 81 -5.06 1.73 -7.00
N LEU A 82 -5.46 2.12 -8.23
CA LEU A 82 -6.64 2.97 -8.43
C LEU A 82 -7.95 2.25 -8.08
N GLN A 83 -8.06 0.96 -8.38
CA GLN A 83 -9.27 0.17 -8.12
C GLN A 83 -9.53 -0.01 -6.63
N HIS A 84 -8.46 -0.20 -5.85
CA HIS A 84 -8.54 -0.48 -4.41
C HIS A 84 -8.50 0.79 -3.54
N MET A 85 -8.07 1.93 -4.10
CA MET A 85 -7.92 3.20 -3.38
C MET A 85 -9.17 3.65 -2.61
N GLY A 86 -10.38 3.39 -3.11
CA GLY A 86 -11.62 3.79 -2.42
C GLY A 86 -12.12 2.80 -1.37
N LYS A 87 -11.56 1.58 -1.33
CA LYS A 87 -11.98 0.50 -0.42
C LYS A 87 -11.09 0.43 0.81
N GLU A 88 -9.80 0.65 0.61
CA GLU A 88 -8.78 0.61 1.66
C GLU A 88 -8.52 2.02 2.20
N LYS A 89 -8.88 2.25 3.46
CA LYS A 89 -8.87 3.60 4.05
C LYS A 89 -7.46 4.17 4.20
N ASP A 90 -6.49 3.33 4.54
CA ASP A 90 -5.07 3.65 4.62
C ASP A 90 -4.50 4.07 3.24
N ILE A 91 -4.84 3.32 2.18
CA ILE A 91 -4.47 3.68 0.80
C ILE A 91 -5.08 5.04 0.42
N PHE A 92 -6.31 5.29 0.82
CA PHE A 92 -6.99 6.57 0.57
C PHE A 92 -6.30 7.74 1.29
N ILE A 93 -5.87 7.55 2.54
CA ILE A 93 -5.10 8.55 3.30
C ILE A 93 -3.75 8.82 2.62
N LEU A 94 -3.01 7.76 2.29
CA LEU A 94 -1.72 7.86 1.60
C LEU A 94 -1.84 8.56 0.24
N HIS A 95 -2.96 8.37 -0.46
CA HIS A 95 -3.24 9.10 -1.69
C HIS A 95 -3.23 10.63 -1.49
N PHE A 96 -3.84 11.13 -0.41
CA PHE A 96 -3.79 12.56 -0.09
C PHE A 96 -2.39 13.03 0.28
N VAL A 97 -1.62 12.23 1.01
CA VAL A 97 -0.19 12.51 1.29
C VAL A 97 0.60 12.62 -0.01
N LEU A 98 0.40 11.70 -0.95
CA LEU A 98 1.06 11.73 -2.26
C LEU A 98 0.66 12.97 -3.08
N LEU A 99 -0.62 13.35 -3.08
CA LEU A 99 -1.09 14.57 -3.71
C LEU A 99 -0.43 15.80 -3.10
N SER A 100 -0.35 15.88 -1.77
CA SER A 100 0.36 16.95 -1.08
C SER A 100 1.79 17.10 -1.59
N ARG A 101 2.56 16.00 -1.63
CA ARG A 101 3.94 15.99 -2.13
C ARG A 101 4.05 16.45 -3.58
N VAL A 102 3.09 16.08 -4.44
CA VAL A 102 3.04 16.55 -5.83
C VAL A 102 2.86 18.06 -5.90
N TYR A 103 1.92 18.63 -5.13
CA TYR A 103 1.66 20.06 -5.14
C TYR A 103 2.78 20.87 -4.48
N LYS A 104 3.40 20.35 -3.42
CA LYS A 104 4.60 20.94 -2.82
C LYS A 104 5.71 21.09 -3.87
N ARG A 105 6.02 20.03 -4.63
CA ARG A 105 7.01 20.08 -5.72
C ARG A 105 6.67 21.06 -6.83
N LYS A 106 5.39 21.39 -7.01
CA LYS A 106 4.93 22.41 -7.96
C LYS A 106 4.98 23.84 -7.38
N GLY A 107 5.50 24.03 -6.16
CA GLY A 107 5.50 25.31 -5.45
C GLY A 107 4.10 25.75 -5.00
N LYS A 108 3.13 24.85 -4.94
CA LYS A 108 1.75 25.13 -4.52
C LYS A 108 1.55 24.71 -3.07
N ALA A 109 2.12 25.50 -2.17
CA ALA A 109 2.16 25.19 -0.73
C ALA A 109 0.75 25.10 -0.11
N GLU A 110 -0.15 26.03 -0.43
CA GLU A 110 -1.54 25.99 0.04
C GLU A 110 -2.29 24.72 -0.40
N LEU A 111 -2.11 24.29 -1.66
CA LEU A 111 -2.69 23.04 -2.16
C LEU A 111 -2.07 21.83 -1.45
N SER A 112 -0.77 21.85 -1.20
CA SER A 112 -0.10 20.82 -0.41
C SER A 112 -0.72 20.71 0.98
N PHE A 113 -0.86 21.83 1.69
CA PHE A 113 -1.45 21.85 3.02
C PHE A 113 -2.92 21.39 3.03
N HIS A 114 -3.72 21.81 2.04
CA HIS A 114 -5.10 21.35 1.87
C HIS A 114 -5.21 19.82 1.83
N TYR A 115 -4.35 19.16 1.05
CA TYR A 115 -4.36 17.69 0.99
C TYR A 115 -3.82 17.04 2.28
N LEU A 116 -2.86 17.65 2.97
CA LEU A 116 -2.43 17.15 4.29
C LEU A 116 -3.55 17.25 5.33
N LYS A 117 -4.35 18.33 5.33
CA LYS A 117 -5.53 18.46 6.21
C LYS A 117 -6.59 17.40 5.92
N LYS A 118 -6.79 17.05 4.65
CA LYS A 118 -7.67 15.93 4.27
C LYS A 118 -7.13 14.60 4.77
N ALA A 119 -5.84 14.35 4.58
CA ALA A 119 -5.18 13.14 5.09
C ALA A 119 -5.29 13.04 6.61
N GLU A 120 -5.03 14.14 7.34
CA GLU A 120 -5.14 14.24 8.79
C GLU A 120 -6.54 13.83 9.25
N LYS A 121 -7.58 14.44 8.68
CA LYS A 121 -8.97 14.14 9.05
C LYS A 121 -9.32 12.67 8.84
N GLU A 122 -8.97 12.10 7.68
CA GLU A 122 -9.27 10.70 7.40
C GLU A 122 -8.48 9.74 8.30
N ALA A 123 -7.24 10.08 8.65
CA ALA A 123 -6.42 9.29 9.55
C ALA A 123 -6.90 9.38 11.01
N GLU A 124 -7.33 10.56 11.48
CA GLU A 124 -7.97 10.74 12.78
C GLU A 124 -9.25 9.91 12.91
N ASN A 125 -10.08 9.86 11.86
CA ASN A 125 -11.34 9.10 11.85
C ASN A 125 -11.18 7.59 12.07
N ILE A 126 -10.00 7.05 11.77
CA ILE A 126 -9.71 5.62 11.88
C ILE A 126 -8.59 5.32 12.87
N GLU A 127 -8.17 6.34 13.63
CA GLU A 127 -7.09 6.23 14.61
C GLU A 127 -5.78 5.67 14.00
N ALA A 128 -5.48 6.02 12.74
CA ALA A 128 -4.25 5.56 12.07
C ALA A 128 -3.03 6.36 12.55
N PHE A 129 -2.57 6.09 13.78
CA PHE A 129 -1.54 6.87 14.46
C PHE A 129 -0.19 6.86 13.73
N GLU A 130 0.16 5.78 13.03
CA GLU A 130 1.36 5.74 12.17
C GLU A 130 1.28 6.73 11.00
N LEU A 131 0.13 6.79 10.32
CA LEU A 131 -0.09 7.72 9.21
C LEU A 131 -0.16 9.16 9.71
N LEU A 132 -0.78 9.40 10.86
CA LEU A 132 -0.79 10.71 11.51
C LEU A 132 0.63 11.20 11.82
N SER A 133 1.53 10.33 12.28
CA SER A 133 2.93 10.68 12.51
C SER A 133 3.62 11.18 11.23
N ILE A 134 3.37 10.52 10.09
CA ILE A 134 3.87 10.95 8.77
C ILE A 134 3.26 12.29 8.39
N ILE A 135 1.94 12.44 8.50
CA ILE A 135 1.20 13.65 8.12
C ILE A 135 1.66 14.86 8.92
N TYR A 136 1.76 14.75 10.25
CA TYR A 136 2.23 15.83 11.10
C TYR A 136 3.68 16.23 10.80
N SER A 137 4.54 15.25 10.48
CA SER A 137 5.91 15.53 10.05
C SER A 137 5.95 16.33 8.74
N GLU A 138 5.09 15.99 7.79
CA GLU A 138 4.99 16.73 6.52
C GLU A 138 4.43 18.14 6.71
N ILE A 139 3.41 18.31 7.56
CA ILE A 139 2.84 19.63 7.88
C ILE A 139 3.89 20.53 8.54
N LEU A 140 4.61 20.02 9.55
CA LEU A 140 5.68 20.77 10.22
C LEU A 140 6.80 21.14 9.23
N THR A 141 7.17 20.23 8.33
CA THR A 141 8.17 20.55 7.28
C THR A 141 7.65 21.58 6.29
N LEU A 142 6.35 21.56 5.97
CA LEU A 142 5.72 22.54 5.07
C LEU A 142 5.61 23.94 5.71
N SER A 143 5.53 24.02 7.04
CA SER A 143 5.45 25.29 7.76
C SER A 143 6.65 26.21 7.53
N TYR A 144 7.82 25.67 7.16
CA TYR A 144 8.99 26.45 6.79
C TYR A 144 8.75 27.35 5.58
N ASP A 145 7.84 26.92 4.70
CA ASP A 145 7.46 27.61 3.47
C ASP A 145 6.10 28.35 3.62
N MET A 146 5.44 28.25 4.79
CA MET A 146 4.07 28.75 5.01
C MET A 146 3.84 29.31 6.43
N VAL A 147 3.68 30.63 6.53
CA VAL A 147 3.39 31.33 7.79
C VAL A 147 2.01 31.00 8.36
N SER A 148 1.07 30.57 7.53
CA SER A 148 -0.31 30.27 7.95
C SER A 148 -0.45 28.98 8.76
N VAL A 149 0.58 28.15 8.85
CA VAL A 149 0.55 26.90 9.62
C VAL A 149 0.81 27.20 11.09
N ASN A 150 -0.11 26.79 11.97
CA ASN A 150 0.11 26.87 13.42
C ASN A 150 1.08 25.76 13.87
N VAL A 151 2.37 26.09 13.93
CA VAL A 151 3.44 25.13 14.27
C VAL A 151 3.28 24.55 15.66
N GLU A 152 2.89 25.36 16.64
CA GLU A 152 2.72 24.92 18.04
C GLU A 152 1.62 23.88 18.18
N GLU A 153 0.48 24.09 17.49
CA GLU A 153 -0.62 23.12 17.43
C GLU A 153 -0.13 21.77 16.89
N TYR A 154 0.61 21.76 15.78
CA TYR A 154 1.07 20.52 15.16
C TYR A 154 2.19 19.82 15.93
N ILE A 155 3.01 20.56 16.68
CA ILE A 155 3.96 19.97 17.64
C ILE A 155 3.20 19.24 18.74
N ALA A 156 2.17 19.86 19.32
CA ALA A 156 1.37 19.24 20.37
C ALA A 156 0.65 17.99 19.87
N LYS A 157 0.01 18.07 18.69
CA LYS A 157 -0.64 16.93 18.04
C LYS A 157 0.33 15.76 17.81
N LYS A 158 1.53 16.05 17.29
CA LYS A 158 2.53 15.01 17.04
C LYS A 158 3.01 14.33 18.34
N LYS A 159 3.18 15.08 19.43
CA LYS A 159 3.53 14.50 20.74
C LYS A 159 2.45 13.56 21.26
N ASN A 160 1.19 14.02 21.30
CA ASN A 160 0.05 13.19 21.73
C ASN A 160 -0.10 11.93 20.86
N ASN A 161 0.03 12.08 19.53
CA ASN A 161 0.01 10.94 18.62
C ASN A 161 1.12 9.91 18.89
N ASN A 162 2.32 10.37 19.22
CA ASN A 162 3.43 9.46 19.53
C ASN A 162 3.17 8.67 20.82
N GLU A 163 2.55 9.27 21.82
CA GLU A 163 2.15 8.57 23.05
C GLU A 163 1.13 7.46 22.73
N ARG A 164 0.11 7.77 21.90
CA ARG A 164 -0.89 6.80 21.44
C ARG A 164 -0.28 5.68 20.61
N LEU A 165 0.57 6.04 19.65
CA LEU A 165 1.25 5.09 18.78
C LEU A 165 2.16 4.15 19.56
N ASN A 166 2.90 4.66 20.54
CA ASN A 166 3.77 3.83 21.37
C ASN A 166 2.97 2.76 22.12
N TRP A 167 1.83 3.15 22.69
CA TRP A 167 0.94 2.21 23.37
C TRP A 167 0.36 1.14 22.44
N GLU A 168 -0.06 1.53 21.23
CA GLU A 168 -0.55 0.59 20.21
C GLU A 168 0.54 -0.42 19.79
N GLN A 169 1.76 0.07 19.55
CA GLN A 169 2.90 -0.77 19.19
C GLN A 169 3.29 -1.73 20.32
N GLU A 170 3.27 -1.29 21.57
CA GLU A 170 3.51 -2.15 22.73
C GLU A 170 2.47 -3.26 22.83
N MET A 171 1.18 -2.94 22.62
CA MET A 171 0.10 -3.92 22.59
C MET A 171 0.30 -4.96 21.49
N ASP A 172 0.69 -4.54 20.28
CA ASP A 172 0.96 -5.43 19.16
C ASP A 172 2.16 -6.35 19.41
N LEU A 173 3.23 -5.82 20.00
CA LEU A 173 4.41 -6.62 20.39
C LEU A 173 4.05 -7.68 21.44
N LEU A 174 3.24 -7.30 22.43
CA LEU A 174 2.70 -8.22 23.43
C LEU A 174 1.87 -9.32 22.76
N LEU A 175 0.92 -8.94 21.89
CA LEU A 175 0.07 -9.89 21.18
C LEU A 175 0.91 -10.86 20.33
N ALA A 176 1.89 -10.36 19.58
CA ALA A 176 2.78 -11.18 18.77
C ALA A 176 3.56 -12.18 19.63
N ALA A 177 4.10 -11.74 20.78
CA ALA A 177 4.80 -12.62 21.72
C ALA A 177 3.86 -13.69 22.29
N VAL A 178 2.63 -13.32 22.65
CA VAL A 178 1.60 -14.26 23.12
C VAL A 178 1.25 -15.30 22.05
N LEU A 179 0.92 -14.87 20.83
CA LEU A 179 0.56 -15.74 19.72
C LEU A 179 1.68 -16.71 19.36
N TYR A 180 2.93 -16.23 19.35
CA TYR A 180 4.11 -17.06 19.13
C TYR A 180 4.22 -18.18 20.19
N LYS A 181 4.04 -17.83 21.47
CA LYS A 181 4.13 -18.81 22.56
C LYS A 181 2.96 -19.80 22.53
N ILE A 182 1.75 -19.37 22.18
CA ILE A 182 0.61 -20.27 21.96
C ILE A 182 0.91 -21.25 20.82
N LYS A 183 1.41 -20.75 19.68
CA LYS A 183 1.75 -21.60 18.52
C LYS A 183 2.78 -22.66 18.87
N ILE A 184 3.77 -22.32 19.70
CA ILE A 184 4.74 -23.29 20.22
C ILE A 184 4.08 -24.25 21.21
N ALA A 185 3.32 -23.74 22.18
CA ALA A 185 2.68 -24.57 23.21
C ALA A 185 1.64 -25.55 22.65
N GLN A 186 0.90 -25.19 21.59
CA GLN A 186 0.00 -26.10 20.88
C GLN A 186 0.74 -27.26 20.21
N ASN A 187 1.99 -27.05 19.78
CA ASN A 187 2.87 -28.14 19.33
C ASN A 187 3.43 -28.96 20.51
N PHE A 188 3.34 -28.45 21.74
CA PHE A 188 3.67 -29.16 22.99
C PHE A 188 2.39 -29.56 23.73
N SER A 189 1.65 -30.52 23.17
CA SER A 189 0.54 -31.18 23.87
C SER A 189 1.05 -31.85 25.15
N LYS A 190 1.07 -31.14 26.29
CA LYS A 190 0.99 -31.73 27.64
C LYS A 190 0.78 -30.83 28.85
N ASN A 191 0.90 -29.49 28.83
CA ASN A 191 0.75 -28.69 30.08
C ASN A 191 0.09 -27.31 29.88
N GLU A 192 -1.24 -27.24 30.03
CA GLU A 192 -2.06 -26.00 30.03
C GLU A 192 -1.63 -24.98 31.11
N GLU A 193 -1.13 -25.47 32.25
CA GLU A 193 -0.66 -24.64 33.37
C GLU A 193 0.58 -23.77 33.02
N SER A 194 1.30 -24.13 31.96
CA SER A 194 2.48 -23.39 31.51
C SER A 194 2.12 -22.14 30.69
N VAL A 195 1.02 -22.18 29.93
CA VAL A 195 0.63 -21.07 29.04
C VAL A 195 0.19 -19.87 29.86
N ASN A 196 -0.66 -20.06 30.86
CA ASN A 196 -1.12 -18.96 31.73
C ASN A 196 0.04 -18.32 32.51
N LYS A 197 0.98 -19.11 33.04
CA LYS A 197 2.19 -18.56 33.71
C LYS A 197 3.08 -17.76 32.75
N ILE A 198 3.18 -18.22 31.51
CA ILE A 198 3.97 -17.56 30.47
C ILE A 198 3.33 -16.24 30.01
N LEU A 199 2.00 -16.22 29.86
CA LEU A 199 1.21 -15.02 29.57
C LEU A 199 1.38 -13.99 30.69
N GLN A 200 1.16 -14.42 31.94
CA GLN A 200 1.30 -13.58 33.13
C GLN A 200 2.70 -12.97 33.21
N LYS A 201 3.76 -13.78 33.07
CA LYS A 201 5.15 -13.29 33.09
C LYS A 201 5.47 -12.29 31.96
N THR A 202 4.79 -12.42 30.82
CA THR A 202 4.96 -11.48 29.71
C THR A 202 4.24 -10.17 30.00
N LEU A 203 3.04 -10.22 30.59
CA LEU A 203 2.31 -9.04 31.04
C LEU A 203 3.05 -8.30 32.17
N ASP A 204 3.57 -9.04 33.16
CA ASP A 204 4.27 -8.46 34.31
C ASP A 204 5.56 -7.73 33.87
N ASN A 205 6.37 -8.35 33.00
CA ASN A 205 7.60 -7.75 32.47
C ASN A 205 7.37 -6.45 31.67
N PHE A 206 6.16 -6.26 31.11
CA PHE A 206 5.80 -5.07 30.36
C PHE A 206 5.06 -4.03 31.20
N SER A 207 4.48 -4.43 32.35
CA SER A 207 3.82 -3.52 33.28
C SER A 207 4.80 -2.83 34.24
N GLU A 208 6.06 -3.27 34.27
CA GLU A 208 7.14 -2.72 35.11
C GLU A 208 8.04 -1.68 34.40
N ASN A 209 7.84 -1.42 33.10
CA ASN A 209 8.49 -0.34 32.34
C ASN A 209 7.51 0.80 32.05
#